data_AF-A0A930V856-F1
#
_entry.id   AF-A0A930V856-F1
#
_cell.length_a   1.000
_cell.length_b   1.000
_cell.length_c   1.000
_cell.angle_alpha   90.00
_cell.angle_beta   90.00
_cell.angle_gamma   90.00
#
_symmetry.space_group_name_H-M   'P 1'
#
loop_
_entity.id
_entity.type
_entity.pdbx_description
1 polymer ?
#
loop_
_entity_poly.entity_id
_entity_poly.type
_entity_poly.pdbx_seq_one_letter_code
_entity_poly.pdbx_strand_id
1 'polypeptide(L)' 'MHDETRPTATPTCPDCHGPARLVDNPYYGSGLSVHPWVLTCTACSSSTFVPRQEPRAAAVPCPVRGRSAWARLVGRRGRR' A
#
# COMPACT_ATOMS: atom_id res chain seq x y z
N MET A 1 -6.27 19.97 -4.06
CA MET A 1 -5.56 18.71 -4.37
C MET A 1 -6.57 17.60 -4.20
N HIS A 2 -7.11 17.09 -5.31
CA HIS A 2 -8.00 15.93 -5.24
C HIS A 2 -7.12 14.69 -5.16
N ASP A 3 -7.26 13.90 -4.10
CA ASP A 3 -6.58 12.61 -3.97
C ASP A 3 -7.25 11.66 -4.97
N GLU A 4 -6.66 11.53 -6.16
CA GLU A 4 -7.16 10.69 -7.27
C GLU A 4 -7.26 9.20 -6.87
N THR A 5 -6.71 8.81 -5.72
CA THR A 5 -6.82 7.47 -5.15
C THR A 5 -8.01 7.25 -4.21
N ARG A 6 -8.78 8.29 -3.88
CA ARG A 6 -9.98 8.13 -3.05
C ARG A 6 -11.10 7.45 -3.85
N PRO A 7 -11.67 6.33 -3.36
CA PRO A 7 -12.83 5.70 -3.99
C PRO A 7 -14.00 6.70 -4.13
N THR A 8 -14.43 6.95 -5.36
CA THR A 8 -15.51 7.90 -5.69
C THR A 8 -16.90 7.27 -5.66
N ALA A 9 -16.98 5.94 -5.74
CA ALA A 9 -18.26 5.22 -5.64
C ALA A 9 -18.76 5.19 -4.20
N THR A 10 -20.07 5.37 -4.00
CA THR A 10 -20.72 5.17 -2.70
C THR A 10 -20.53 3.71 -2.28
N PRO A 11 -19.73 3.41 -1.24
CA PRO A 11 -19.40 2.04 -0.93
C PRO A 11 -20.56 1.34 -0.21
N THR A 12 -20.74 0.05 -0.48
CA THR A 12 -21.66 -0.83 0.25
C THR A 12 -20.90 -1.64 1.29
N CYS A 13 -21.58 -1.98 2.39
CA CYS A 13 -20.97 -2.82 3.42
C CYS A 13 -20.70 -4.24 2.89
N PRO A 14 -19.49 -4.81 3.07
CA PRO A 14 -19.20 -6.17 2.63
C PRO A 14 -19.96 -7.23 3.45
N ASP A 15 -20.29 -6.94 4.71
CA ASP A 15 -20.96 -7.89 5.60
C ASP A 15 -22.48 -7.94 5.42
N CYS A 16 -23.14 -6.77 5.39
CA CYS A 16 -24.61 -6.68 5.39
C CYS A 16 -25.20 -6.03 4.13
N HIS A 17 -24.35 -5.60 3.19
CA HIS A 17 -24.73 -4.87 1.97
C HIS A 17 -25.49 -3.54 2.17
N GLY A 18 -25.60 -3.08 3.42
CA GLY A 18 -26.22 -1.81 3.77
C GLY A 18 -25.37 -0.57 3.40
N PRO A 19 -25.91 0.64 3.65
CA PRO A 19 -25.20 1.88 3.40
C PRO A 19 -23.91 1.96 4.24
N ALA A 20 -22.82 2.30 3.57
CA ALA A 20 -21.53 2.54 4.20
C ALA A 20 -20.95 3.89 3.76
N ARG A 21 -20.11 4.45 4.63
CA ARG A 21 -19.43 5.73 4.40
C ARG A 21 -17.93 5.51 4.46
N LEU A 22 -17.23 6.13 3.51
CA LEU A 22 -15.79 6.21 3.51
C LEU A 22 -15.36 7.43 4.31
N VAL A 23 -14.61 7.21 5.39
CA VAL A 23 -14.09 8.26 6.28
C VAL A 23 -12.57 8.25 6.29
N ASP A 24 -11.97 9.41 6.55
CA ASP A 24 -10.51 9.53 6.69
C ASP A 24 -10.06 8.86 7.99
N ASN A 25 -8.98 8.09 7.92
CA ASN A 25 -8.41 7.42 9.09
C ASN A 25 -7.56 8.42 9.90
N PRO A 26 -7.96 8.84 11.11
CA PRO A 26 -7.21 9.82 11.90
C PRO A 26 -5.84 9.31 12.36
N TYR A 27 -5.65 8.00 12.36
CA TYR A 27 -4.39 7.36 12.75
C TYR A 27 -3.46 7.12 11.56
N TYR A 28 -3.87 7.47 10.34
CA TYR A 28 -3.06 7.24 9.15
C TYR A 28 -1.66 7.85 9.30
N GLY A 29 -0.62 7.06 9.01
CA GLY A 29 0.78 7.46 9.14
C GLY A 29 1.36 7.30 10.56
N SER A 30 0.54 6.92 11.55
CA SER A 30 1.04 6.52 12.87
C SER A 30 1.34 5.02 12.88
N GLY A 31 2.61 4.67 13.06
CA GLY A 31 3.10 3.30 13.29
C GLY A 31 2.48 2.21 12.39
N LEU A 32 1.36 1.64 12.84
CA LEU A 32 0.66 0.51 12.22
C LEU A 32 -0.51 0.90 11.29
N SER A 33 -0.99 2.15 11.31
CA SER A 33 -2.11 2.58 10.45
C SER A 33 -1.63 2.98 9.06
N VAL A 34 -1.55 1.99 8.18
CA VAL A 34 -1.04 2.14 6.80
C VAL A 34 -2.14 2.47 5.77
N HIS A 35 -3.40 2.42 6.17
CA HIS A 35 -4.54 2.72 5.29
C HIS A 35 -5.08 4.13 5.56
N PRO A 36 -5.18 5.00 4.54
CA PRO A 36 -5.65 6.37 4.72
C PRO A 36 -7.17 6.47 4.95
N TRP A 37 -7.93 5.43 4.64
CA TRP A 37 -9.38 5.44 4.74
C TRP A 37 -9.93 4.23 5.49
N VAL A 38 -11.01 4.46 6.22
CA VAL A 38 -11.83 3.44 6.87
C VAL A 38 -13.22 3.46 6.25
N LEU A 39 -13.76 2.28 5.99
CA LEU A 39 -15.14 2.09 5.60
C LEU A 39 -15.97 1.79 6.85
N THR A 40 -16.98 2.60 7.14
CA THR A 40 -17.88 2.42 8.28
C THR A 40 -19.31 2.23 7.81
N CYS A 41 -19.93 1.11 8.18
CA CYS A 41 -21.34 0.83 7.88
C CYS A 41 -22.25 1.49 8.92
N THR A 42 -23.27 2.22 8.47
CA THR A 42 -24.26 2.84 9.36
C THR A 42 -25.44 1.92 9.69
N ALA A 43 -25.52 0.74 9.07
CA ALA A 43 -26.59 -0.24 9.30
C ALA A 43 -26.20 -1.33 10.31
N CYS A 44 -25.01 -1.94 10.17
CA CYS A 44 -24.54 -3.00 11.07
C CYS A 44 -23.40 -2.58 12.00
N SER A 45 -22.94 -1.31 11.92
CA SER A 45 -21.84 -0.76 12.71
C SER A 45 -20.47 -1.40 12.47
N SER A 46 -20.28 -2.19 11.41
CA SER A 46 -18.96 -2.73 11.06
C SER A 46 -18.03 -1.61 10.55
N SER A 47 -16.73 -1.77 10.79
CA SER A 47 -15.69 -0.88 10.28
C SER A 47 -14.49 -1.67 9.78
N THR A 48 -13.98 -1.34 8.61
CA THR A 48 -12.84 -2.02 7.98
C THR A 48 -11.93 -1.07 7.23
N PHE A 49 -10.64 -1.40 7.11
CA PHE A 49 -9.68 -0.59 6.37
C PHE A 49 -9.85 -0.77 4.87
N VAL A 50 -9.74 0.32 4.12
CA VAL A 50 -9.80 0.27 2.65
C VAL A 50 -8.38 0.16 2.09
N PRO A 51 -8.08 -0.89 1.28
CA PRO A 51 -6.79 -0.99 0.61
C PRO A 51 -6.57 0.22 -0.29
N ARG A 52 -5.37 0.80 -0.25
CA ARG A 52 -5.01 1.79 -1.26
C ARG A 52 -4.97 1.06 -2.61
N GLN A 53 -5.70 1.56 -3.59
CA GLN A 53 -5.42 1.20 -4.97
C GLN A 53 -4.10 1.87 -5.32
N GLU A 54 -2.97 1.18 -5.11
CA GLU A 54 -1.73 1.66 -5.67
C GLU A 54 -1.91 1.68 -7.20
N PRO A 55 -1.70 2.82 -7.88
CA PRO A 55 -1.49 2.77 -9.31
C PRO A 55 -0.31 1.82 -9.48
N ARG A 56 -0.53 0.70 -10.18
CA ARG A 56 0.49 -0.33 -10.43
C ARG A 56 1.75 0.39 -10.88
N ALA A 57 2.67 0.62 -9.94
CA ALA A 57 3.91 1.30 -10.26
C ALA A 57 4.58 0.37 -11.25
N ALA A 58 4.70 0.81 -12.51
CA ALA A 58 5.48 0.10 -13.50
C ALA A 58 6.83 -0.13 -12.82
N ALA A 59 7.16 -1.40 -12.56
CA ALA A 59 8.34 -1.75 -11.80
C ALA A 59 9.53 -1.07 -12.46
N VAL A 60 10.00 0.03 -11.88
CA VAL A 60 11.17 0.74 -12.39
C VAL A 60 12.30 -0.25 -12.17
N PRO A 61 12.94 -0.77 -13.24
CA PRO A 61 13.99 -1.76 -13.06
C PRO A 61 15.08 -1.11 -12.22
N CYS A 62 15.34 -1.68 -11.05
CA CYS A 62 16.44 -1.24 -10.19
C CYS A 62 17.71 -1.18 -11.06
N PRO A 63 18.42 -0.04 -11.15
CA PRO A 63 19.69 -0.02 -11.86
C PRO A 63 20.59 -1.01 -11.14
N VAL A 64 20.96 -2.08 -11.86
CA VAL A 64 21.80 -3.16 -11.37
C VAL A 64 23.09 -2.50 -10.87
N ARG A 65 23.23 -2.37 -9.55
CA ARG A 65 24.37 -1.70 -8.93
C ARG A 65 25.60 -2.50 -9.32
N GLY A 66 26.46 -1.88 -10.14
CA GLY A 66 27.60 -2.53 -10.78
C GLY A 66 28.42 -3.35 -9.79
N ARG A 67 28.78 -4.56 -10.24
CA ARG A 67 29.74 -5.51 -9.67
C ARG A 67 30.51 -4.94 -8.47
N SER A 68 30.05 -5.29 -7.26
CA SER A 68 30.66 -4.86 -6.00
C SER A 68 32.15 -5.20 -5.99
N ALA A 69 32.97 -4.31 -5.42
CA ALA A 69 34.43 -4.47 -5.31
C ALA A 69 34.83 -5.82 -4.67
N TRP A 70 33.95 -6.39 -3.86
CA TRP A 70 34.08 -7.73 -3.28
C TRP A 70 34.23 -8.85 -4.32
N ALA A 71 33.54 -8.77 -5.46
CA ALA A 71 33.66 -9.77 -6.54
C ALA A 71 35.08 -9.83 -7.13
N ARG A 72 35.86 -8.73 -7.06
CA ARG A 72 37.26 -8.68 -7.51
C ARG A 72 38.23 -9.30 -6.51
N LEU A 73 37.89 -9.30 -5.22
CA LEU A 73 38.73 -9.86 -4.15
C LEU A 73 38.64 -11.39 -4.11
N VAL A 74 37.45 -11.98 -4.32
CA VAL A 74 37.30 -13.45 -4.29
C VAL A 74 37.92 -14.13 -5.52
N GLY A 75 37.95 -13.45 -6.67
CA GLY A 75 38.50 -14.01 -7.92
C GLY A 75 40.02 -14.18 -7.96
N ARG A 76 40.78 -13.51 -7.07
CA ARG A 76 42.25 -13.61 -7.05
C ARG A 76 42.79 -14.79 -6.23
N ARG A 77 41.94 -15.52 -5.50
CA ARG A 77 42.39 -16.60 -4.59
C ARG A 77 42.30 -18.02 -5.19
N GLY A 78 41.95 -18.15 -6.47
CA GLY A 78 41.74 -19.43 -7.16
C GLY A 78 42.72 -19.75 -8.31
N ARG A 79 43.94 -19.19 -8.32
CA ARG A 79 45.02 -19.65 -9.21
C ARG A 79 46.30 -19.87 -8.39
N ARG A 80 46.43 -21.03 -7.77
CA ARG A 80 47.71 -21.69 -7.50
C ARG A 80 47.53 -23.16 -7.84
#